data_AF-A0A5S9PLG9-F1
#
_entry.id   AF-A0A5S9PLG9-F1
#
_cell.length_a   1.000
_cell.length_b   1.000
_cell.length_c   1.000
_cell.angle_alpha   90.00
_cell.angle_beta   90.00
_cell.angle_gamma   90.00
#
_symmetry.space_group_name_H-M   'P 1'
#
loop_
_entity.id
_entity.type
_entity.pdbx_description
1 polymer ?
#
loop_
_entity_poly.entity_id
_entity_poly.type
_entity_poly.pdbx_seq_one_letter_code
_entity_poly.pdbx_strand_id
1 'polypeptide(L)'
;MYNSDQPLRNNAVNNLTYLTGYPAHLHDQVQQLIDDEKLGTYLLKRYPTVHQINNDRAVYEYCQALKNTYLKKSPPLSKVVFDQSIQVMKHALGQHTSVSRVHGKKLKNKREIRIASVFKNTPEAFLKMIVVHELAHIKEMNHNKAFYQLCVHMEPEYHQLEFDLRLYLLHLDHFGELYPADSFQQG
;
A
#
# COMPACT_ATOMS: atom_id res chain seq x y z
N MET A 1 28.92 -17.15 -39.60
CA MET A 1 29.35 -16.86 -38.22
C MET A 1 28.41 -15.80 -37.69
N TYR A 2 27.51 -16.20 -36.79
CA TYR A 2 26.51 -15.32 -36.16
C TYR A 2 27.21 -14.37 -35.19
N ASN A 3 27.00 -13.06 -35.34
CA ASN A 3 27.12 -12.10 -34.25
C ASN A 3 25.83 -11.28 -34.28
N SER A 4 24.89 -11.67 -33.42
CA SER A 4 23.60 -11.05 -33.25
C SER A 4 23.72 -9.86 -32.32
N ASP A 5 23.23 -8.71 -32.79
CA ASP A 5 22.93 -7.51 -32.01
C ASP A 5 22.19 -7.87 -30.71
N GLN A 6 22.80 -7.55 -29.56
CA GLN A 6 22.07 -7.39 -28.31
C GLN A 6 21.60 -5.93 -28.22
N PRO A 7 20.30 -5.64 -28.13
CA PRO A 7 19.85 -4.29 -27.90
C PRO A 7 20.29 -3.84 -26.50
N LEU A 8 20.80 -2.61 -26.44
CA LEU A 8 21.11 -1.90 -25.21
C LEU A 8 19.89 -1.93 -24.29
N ARG A 9 19.92 -2.80 -23.26
CA ARG A 9 18.95 -2.77 -22.16
C ARG A 9 19.14 -1.41 -21.47
N ASN A 10 18.26 -0.47 -21.79
CA ASN A 10 18.13 0.81 -21.12
C ASN A 10 18.17 0.61 -19.60
N ASN A 11 19.12 1.27 -18.95
CA ASN A 11 19.34 1.38 -17.51
C ASN A 11 18.13 0.96 -16.64
N ALA A 12 18.01 -0.34 -16.37
CA ALA A 12 17.05 -0.84 -15.41
C ALA A 12 17.48 -0.32 -14.05
N VAL A 13 16.62 0.47 -13.41
CA VAL A 13 16.78 0.83 -12.01
C VAL A 13 16.56 -0.46 -11.21
N ASN A 14 17.61 -1.28 -11.11
CA ASN A 14 17.68 -2.47 -10.25
C ASN A 14 17.71 -2.02 -8.81
N ASN A 15 16.57 -1.54 -8.32
CA ASN A 15 16.49 -1.10 -6.94
C ASN A 15 15.29 -1.74 -6.28
N LEU A 16 15.51 -2.93 -5.70
CA LEU A 16 14.64 -3.61 -4.73
C LEU A 16 14.47 -2.79 -3.43
N THR A 17 14.61 -1.47 -3.49
CA THR A 17 14.37 -0.48 -2.44
C THR A 17 13.15 -0.77 -1.59
N TYR A 18 12.02 -1.19 -2.18
CA TYR A 18 10.80 -1.53 -1.42
C TYR A 18 10.97 -2.74 -0.50
N LEU A 19 11.95 -3.60 -0.75
CA LEU A 19 12.26 -4.80 0.02
C LEU A 19 13.44 -4.62 0.99
N THR A 20 13.90 -3.38 1.21
CA THR A 20 14.93 -3.09 2.21
C THR A 20 14.53 -3.68 3.57
N GLY A 21 15.40 -4.49 4.16
CA GLY A 21 15.16 -5.15 5.46
C GLY A 21 14.57 -6.56 5.37
N TYR A 22 14.15 -7.03 4.19
CA TYR A 22 13.78 -8.43 3.98
C TYR A 22 15.03 -9.31 3.76
N PRO A 23 14.97 -10.61 4.11
CA PRO A 23 16.08 -11.55 3.88
C PRO A 23 16.52 -11.66 2.42
N ALA A 24 17.82 -11.91 2.19
CA ALA A 24 18.41 -12.00 0.85
C ALA A 24 17.71 -13.01 -0.08
N HIS A 25 17.29 -14.17 0.44
CA HIS A 25 16.59 -15.16 -0.39
C HIS A 25 15.27 -14.63 -0.99
N LEU A 26 14.57 -13.71 -0.31
CA LEU A 26 13.38 -13.07 -0.87
C LEU A 26 13.76 -12.05 -1.94
N HIS A 27 14.90 -11.37 -1.79
CA HIS A 27 15.41 -10.46 -2.82
C HIS A 27 15.72 -11.24 -4.09
N ASP A 28 16.42 -12.38 -3.97
CA ASP A 28 16.77 -13.23 -5.12
C ASP A 28 15.52 -13.76 -5.82
N GLN A 29 14.52 -14.23 -5.08
CA GLN A 29 13.26 -14.71 -5.63
C GLN A 29 12.50 -13.62 -6.38
N VAL A 30 12.43 -12.41 -5.82
CA VAL A 30 11.73 -11.29 -6.45
C VAL A 30 12.51 -10.79 -7.66
N GLN A 31 13.85 -10.76 -7.60
CA GLN A 31 14.68 -10.41 -8.75
C GLN A 31 14.45 -11.40 -9.89
N GLN A 32 14.39 -12.70 -9.62
CA GLN A 32 14.07 -13.69 -10.65
C GLN A 32 12.68 -13.47 -11.27
N LEU A 33 11.68 -13.09 -10.47
CA LEU A 33 10.34 -12.76 -10.99
C LEU A 33 10.35 -11.52 -11.89
N ILE A 34 11.24 -10.55 -11.62
CA ILE A 34 11.42 -9.36 -12.46
C ILE A 34 12.14 -9.74 -13.75
N ASP A 35 13.24 -10.48 -13.65
CA ASP A 35 14.05 -10.89 -14.80
C ASP A 35 13.27 -11.77 -15.78
N ASP A 36 12.34 -12.58 -15.26
CA ASP A 36 11.42 -13.42 -16.03
C ASP A 36 10.14 -12.69 -16.48
N GLU A 37 9.94 -11.42 -16.11
CA GLU A 37 8.71 -10.65 -16.34
C GLU A 37 7.43 -11.32 -15.77
N LYS A 38 7.57 -12.12 -14.70
CA LYS A 38 6.48 -12.89 -14.07
C LYS A 38 5.85 -12.22 -12.85
N LEU A 39 6.42 -11.11 -12.37
CA LEU A 39 5.93 -10.42 -11.17
C LEU A 39 4.46 -9.99 -11.28
N GLY A 40 4.04 -9.47 -12.44
CA GLY A 40 2.65 -9.08 -12.68
C GLY A 40 1.70 -10.29 -12.64
N THR A 41 2.07 -11.39 -13.30
CA THR A 41 1.28 -12.64 -13.27
C THR A 41 1.16 -13.21 -11.85
N TYR A 42 2.24 -13.15 -11.07
CA TYR A 42 2.23 -13.55 -9.66
C TYR A 42 1.20 -12.73 -8.86
N LEU A 43 1.22 -11.40 -9.01
CA LEU A 43 0.28 -10.50 -8.33
C LEU A 43 -1.16 -10.72 -8.79
N LEU A 44 -1.42 -10.82 -10.10
CA LEU A 44 -2.77 -11.04 -10.64
C LEU A 44 -3.37 -12.38 -10.25
N LYS A 45 -2.55 -13.42 -10.10
CA LYS A 45 -3.02 -14.72 -9.60
C LYS A 45 -3.57 -14.62 -8.17
N ARG A 46 -2.95 -13.79 -7.33
CA ARG A 46 -3.35 -13.62 -5.92
C ARG A 46 -4.42 -12.55 -5.75
N TYR A 47 -4.36 -11.50 -6.57
CA TYR A 47 -5.21 -10.33 -6.52
C TYR A 47 -5.76 -10.00 -7.93
N PRO A 48 -6.77 -10.76 -8.39
CA PRO A 48 -7.23 -10.67 -9.77
C PRO A 48 -8.06 -9.41 -10.06
N THR A 49 -8.62 -8.78 -9.03
CA THR A 49 -9.55 -7.65 -9.19
C THR A 49 -9.23 -6.50 -8.25
N VAL A 50 -9.67 -5.30 -8.64
CA VAL A 50 -9.58 -4.07 -7.86
C VAL A 50 -10.90 -3.78 -7.14
N HIS A 51 -10.86 -2.95 -6.09
CA HIS A 51 -12.05 -2.50 -5.39
C HIS A 51 -12.74 -1.33 -6.10
N GLN A 52 -13.98 -1.00 -5.71
CA GLN A 52 -14.73 0.14 -6.26
C GLN A 52 -14.62 1.45 -5.43
N ILE A 53 -13.76 1.47 -4.40
CA ILE A 53 -13.58 2.58 -3.46
C ILE A 53 -12.61 3.62 -4.04
N ASN A 54 -13.08 4.45 -4.97
CA ASN A 54 -12.22 5.36 -5.76
C ASN A 54 -12.43 6.86 -5.50
N ASN A 55 -13.32 7.21 -4.56
CA ASN A 55 -13.63 8.59 -4.18
C ASN A 55 -13.59 8.81 -2.67
N ASP A 56 -13.49 10.07 -2.26
CA ASP A 56 -13.31 10.48 -0.86
C ASP A 56 -14.45 10.03 0.06
N ARG A 57 -15.69 10.04 -0.47
CA ARG A 57 -16.85 9.57 0.30
C ARG A 57 -16.74 8.08 0.59
N ALA A 58 -16.45 7.27 -0.43
CA ALA A 58 -16.37 5.82 -0.29
C ALA A 58 -15.22 5.41 0.67
N VAL A 59 -14.03 6.03 0.55
CA VAL A 59 -12.91 5.70 1.43
C VAL A 59 -13.15 6.17 2.87
N TYR A 60 -13.87 7.27 3.06
CA TYR A 60 -14.33 7.70 4.38
C TYR A 60 -15.27 6.67 5.02
N GLU A 61 -16.31 6.25 4.30
CA GLU A 61 -17.26 5.24 4.79
C GLU A 61 -16.53 3.93 5.14
N TYR A 62 -15.59 3.50 4.27
CA TYR A 62 -14.76 2.32 4.48
C TYR A 62 -13.90 2.40 5.75
N CYS A 63 -13.12 3.48 5.91
CA CYS A 63 -12.27 3.69 7.08
C CYS A 63 -13.11 3.80 8.36
N GLN A 64 -14.25 4.50 8.30
CA GLN A 64 -15.12 4.70 9.43
C GLN A 64 -15.76 3.37 9.89
N ALA A 65 -16.11 2.48 8.96
CA ALA A 65 -16.59 1.14 9.25
C ALA A 65 -15.53 0.31 9.99
N LEU A 66 -14.31 0.21 9.45
CA LEU A 66 -13.21 -0.52 10.10
C LEU A 66 -12.88 0.05 11.49
N LYS A 67 -12.80 1.38 11.61
CA LYS A 67 -12.61 2.05 12.90
C LYS A 67 -13.70 1.68 13.91
N ASN A 68 -14.95 1.57 13.48
CA ASN A 68 -16.07 1.22 14.36
C ASN A 68 -16.08 -0.27 14.74
N THR A 69 -15.53 -1.14 13.91
CA THR A 69 -15.33 -2.56 14.25
C THR A 69 -14.27 -2.72 15.34
N TYR A 70 -13.08 -2.15 15.16
CA TYR A 70 -11.90 -2.45 15.98
C TYR A 70 -11.55 -1.40 17.05
N LEU A 71 -11.91 -0.14 16.82
CA LEU A 71 -11.52 1.00 17.67
C LEU A 71 -12.73 1.75 18.25
N LYS A 72 -13.76 1.00 18.69
CA LYS A 72 -15.06 1.51 19.18
C LYS A 72 -14.99 2.72 20.11
N LYS A 73 -14.06 2.69 21.08
CA LYS A 73 -13.90 3.75 22.11
C LYS A 73 -13.16 5.00 21.61
N SER A 74 -12.66 4.99 20.38
CA SER A 74 -11.88 6.09 19.85
C SER A 74 -12.81 7.12 19.15
N PRO A 75 -12.47 8.43 19.15
CA PRO A 75 -13.24 9.45 18.43
C PRO A 75 -13.51 9.13 16.96
N PRO A 76 -14.60 9.65 16.36
CA PRO A 76 -14.86 9.52 14.93
C PRO A 76 -13.74 10.18 14.10
N LEU A 77 -13.61 9.73 12.86
CA LEU A 77 -12.71 10.35 11.89
C LEU A 77 -13.32 11.67 11.44
N SER A 78 -12.54 12.75 11.42
CA SER A 78 -13.04 14.05 10.97
C SER A 78 -12.96 14.21 9.46
N LYS A 79 -12.03 13.48 8.82
CA LYS A 79 -11.81 13.50 7.38
C LYS A 79 -11.04 12.26 6.97
N VAL A 80 -11.39 11.70 5.81
CA VAL A 80 -10.60 10.69 5.11
C VAL A 80 -10.67 11.04 3.64
N VAL A 81 -9.53 11.17 2.97
CA VAL A 81 -9.46 11.54 1.55
C VAL A 81 -8.35 10.80 0.84
N PHE A 82 -8.50 10.66 -0.47
CA PHE A 82 -7.36 10.35 -1.32
C PHE A 82 -6.54 11.61 -1.59
N ASP A 83 -5.23 11.49 -1.52
CA ASP A 83 -4.30 12.59 -1.70
C ASP A 83 -3.30 12.25 -2.82
N GLN A 84 -3.26 13.07 -3.86
CA GLN A 84 -2.36 12.90 -5.01
C GLN A 84 -0.94 13.38 -4.70
N SER A 85 -0.76 14.21 -3.67
CA SER A 85 0.56 14.70 -3.27
C SER A 85 1.35 13.67 -2.46
N ILE A 86 0.68 12.65 -1.92
CA ILE A 86 1.34 11.57 -1.18
C ILE A 86 2.00 10.61 -2.18
N GLN A 87 3.33 10.64 -2.18
CA GLN A 87 4.15 9.64 -2.82
C GLN A 87 4.30 8.45 -1.87
N VAL A 88 3.92 7.25 -2.29
CA VAL A 88 4.17 6.04 -1.50
C VAL A 88 5.66 5.71 -1.59
N MET A 89 6.44 6.28 -0.67
CA MET A 89 7.89 6.22 -0.77
C MET A 89 8.46 4.86 -0.36
N LYS A 90 9.57 4.53 -1.02
CA LYS A 90 10.44 3.35 -0.91
C LYS A 90 10.81 2.90 0.51
N HIS A 91 10.91 3.84 1.46
CA HIS A 91 11.23 3.57 2.87
C HIS A 91 10.03 3.76 3.83
N ALA A 92 8.92 4.33 3.36
CA ALA A 92 7.89 4.93 4.22
C ALA A 92 6.68 4.02 4.52
N LEU A 93 6.49 2.90 3.81
CA LEU A 93 5.40 1.96 4.09
C LEU A 93 5.40 1.43 5.54
N GLY A 94 6.55 1.48 6.22
CA GLY A 94 6.69 1.22 7.65
C GLY A 94 7.32 2.38 8.46
N GLN A 95 7.51 3.56 7.85
CA GLN A 95 8.16 4.74 8.45
C GLN A 95 7.44 6.03 8.07
N HIS A 96 6.11 6.09 8.23
CA HIS A 96 5.25 7.26 7.92
C HIS A 96 4.71 7.32 6.48
N THR A 97 3.75 6.44 6.16
CA THR A 97 2.84 6.64 5.03
C THR A 97 1.59 7.47 5.38
N SER A 98 1.62 8.35 6.40
CA SER A 98 0.80 9.56 6.36
C SER A 98 1.33 10.66 7.28
N VAL A 99 1.31 11.89 6.78
CA VAL A 99 1.51 13.06 7.63
C VAL A 99 0.18 13.35 8.34
N SER A 100 -0.02 12.77 9.52
CA SER A 100 -0.99 13.31 10.48
C SER A 100 -0.46 14.66 10.99
N ARG A 101 -0.77 15.76 10.28
CA ARG A 101 -0.49 17.11 10.80
C ARG A 101 -1.45 17.42 11.95
N VAL A 102 -1.04 17.14 13.17
CA VAL A 102 -1.67 17.72 14.37
C VAL A 102 -1.24 19.19 14.44
N HIS A 103 -1.96 20.09 13.76
CA HIS A 103 -1.62 21.52 13.80
C HIS A 103 -1.96 22.09 15.17
N GLY A 104 -0.95 22.61 15.86
CA GLY A 104 -1.05 23.10 17.22
C GLY A 104 -1.98 24.32 17.37
N LYS A 105 -2.86 24.21 18.36
CA LYS A 105 -3.52 25.23 19.21
C LYS A 105 -5.03 24.96 19.30
N LYS A 106 -5.44 24.45 20.47
CA LYS A 106 -6.77 23.94 20.88
C LYS A 106 -7.13 22.56 20.32
N LEU A 107 -6.80 21.53 21.12
CA LEU A 107 -7.18 20.13 20.94
C LEU A 107 -8.71 19.94 20.93
N LYS A 108 -9.36 20.24 19.81
CA LYS A 108 -10.36 19.33 19.26
C LYS A 108 -9.61 18.52 18.21
N ASN A 109 -9.09 17.36 18.64
CA ASN A 109 -8.33 16.44 17.80
C ASN A 109 -9.12 16.06 16.54
N LYS A 110 -8.91 16.77 15.44
CA LYS A 110 -9.41 16.38 14.13
C LYS A 110 -8.53 15.23 13.64
N ARG A 111 -9.10 14.03 13.63
CA ARG A 111 -8.44 12.82 13.13
C ARG A 111 -8.65 12.73 11.64
N GLU A 112 -7.72 13.30 10.89
CA GLU A 112 -7.70 13.25 9.44
C GLU A 112 -6.80 12.11 8.97
N ILE A 113 -7.32 11.26 8.09
CA ILE A 113 -6.55 10.23 7.40
C ILE A 113 -6.41 10.65 5.93
N ARG A 114 -5.22 10.45 5.36
CA ARG A 114 -4.96 10.71 3.94
C ARG A 114 -4.36 9.47 3.33
N ILE A 115 -5.01 8.94 2.31
CA ILE A 115 -4.60 7.73 1.61
C ILE A 115 -4.00 8.15 0.26
N ALA A 116 -2.85 7.59 -0.11
CA ALA A 116 -2.25 7.90 -1.41
C ALA A 116 -3.19 7.52 -2.57
N SER A 117 -3.22 8.34 -3.62
CA SER A 117 -4.14 8.10 -4.75
C SER A 117 -3.88 6.81 -5.52
N VAL A 118 -2.68 6.22 -5.40
CA VAL A 118 -2.39 4.89 -5.98
C VAL A 118 -3.40 3.84 -5.51
N PHE A 119 -3.86 3.92 -4.26
CA PHE A 119 -4.81 2.96 -3.72
C PHE A 119 -6.19 3.02 -4.36
N LYS A 120 -6.53 4.06 -5.15
CA LYS A 120 -7.82 4.12 -5.86
C LYS A 120 -8.04 2.96 -6.84
N ASN A 121 -6.96 2.43 -7.39
CA ASN A 121 -6.98 1.35 -8.38
C ASN A 121 -6.14 0.16 -7.89
N THR A 122 -6.50 -0.37 -6.72
CA THR A 122 -5.82 -1.53 -6.10
C THR A 122 -6.83 -2.58 -5.64
N PRO A 123 -6.38 -3.82 -5.39
CA PRO A 123 -7.15 -4.81 -4.66
C PRO A 123 -7.61 -4.28 -3.30
N GLU A 124 -8.81 -4.69 -2.86
CA GLU A 124 -9.33 -4.29 -1.54
C GLU A 124 -8.35 -4.63 -0.41
N ALA A 125 -7.63 -5.75 -0.52
CA ALA A 125 -6.65 -6.16 0.48
C ALA A 125 -5.55 -5.12 0.71
N PHE A 126 -5.09 -4.43 -0.34
CA PHE A 126 -4.06 -3.39 -0.22
C PHE A 126 -4.62 -2.11 0.40
N LEU A 127 -5.82 -1.70 -0.01
CA LEU A 127 -6.52 -0.58 0.63
C LEU A 127 -6.78 -0.88 2.11
N LYS A 128 -7.25 -2.08 2.44
CA LYS A 128 -7.50 -2.49 3.82
C LYS A 128 -6.22 -2.45 4.65
N MET A 129 -5.12 -2.99 4.12
CA MET A 129 -3.82 -2.99 4.79
C MET A 129 -3.37 -1.58 5.16
N ILE A 130 -3.41 -0.63 4.20
CA ILE A 130 -3.01 0.74 4.52
C ILE A 130 -3.99 1.42 5.47
N VAL A 131 -5.30 1.15 5.35
CA VAL A 131 -6.30 1.72 6.28
C VAL A 131 -6.10 1.22 7.70
N VAL A 132 -5.83 -0.08 7.91
CA VAL A 132 -5.54 -0.58 9.26
C VAL A 132 -4.25 0.00 9.84
N HIS A 133 -3.24 0.26 9.00
CA HIS A 133 -2.02 0.96 9.40
C HIS A 133 -2.34 2.36 9.93
N GLU A 134 -3.09 3.16 9.17
CA GLU A 134 -3.48 4.51 9.58
C GLU A 134 -4.40 4.52 10.80
N LEU A 135 -5.27 3.51 10.93
CA LEU A 135 -6.09 3.33 12.13
C LEU A 135 -5.26 2.92 13.34
N ALA A 136 -4.20 2.14 13.20
CA ALA A 136 -3.33 1.80 14.32
C ALA A 136 -2.64 3.04 14.89
N HIS A 137 -2.29 4.00 14.01
CA HIS A 137 -1.80 5.33 14.39
C HIS A 137 -2.78 6.18 15.19
N ILE A 138 -4.02 5.75 15.44
CA ILE A 138 -4.89 6.42 16.40
C ILE A 138 -4.46 6.18 17.85
N LYS A 139 -3.89 4.99 18.13
CA LYS A 139 -3.49 4.56 19.48
C LYS A 139 -1.98 4.51 19.62
N GLU A 140 -1.28 4.09 18.56
CA GLU A 140 0.14 3.80 18.58
C GLU A 140 0.89 4.70 17.59
N MET A 141 1.63 5.70 18.09
CA MET A 141 2.32 6.67 17.22
C MET A 141 3.54 6.07 16.51
N ASN A 142 4.22 5.13 17.16
CA ASN A 142 5.48 4.56 16.70
C ASN A 142 5.27 3.14 16.18
N HIS A 143 5.96 2.75 15.11
CA HIS A 143 5.97 1.39 14.54
C HIS A 143 6.73 0.40 15.43
N ASN A 144 6.24 0.20 16.65
CA ASN A 144 6.76 -0.74 17.64
C ASN A 144 5.92 -2.03 17.66
N LYS A 145 6.27 -2.96 18.56
CA LYS A 145 5.53 -4.23 18.72
C LYS A 145 4.02 -4.03 18.96
N ALA A 146 3.62 -3.02 19.74
CA ALA A 146 2.20 -2.76 20.02
C ALA A 146 1.46 -2.26 18.77
N PHE A 147 2.08 -1.41 17.96
CA PHE A 147 1.54 -0.98 16.67
C PHE A 147 1.27 -2.18 15.76
N TYR A 148 2.28 -3.03 15.53
CA TYR A 148 2.12 -4.19 14.65
C TYR A 148 1.12 -5.20 15.19
N GLN A 149 1.07 -5.41 16.51
CA GLN A 149 0.02 -6.24 17.14
C GLN A 149 -1.38 -5.67 16.90
N LEU A 150 -1.54 -4.35 16.95
CA LEU A 150 -2.82 -3.71 16.66
C LEU A 150 -3.19 -3.84 15.19
N CYS A 151 -2.24 -3.69 14.27
CA CYS A 151 -2.47 -3.95 12.84
C CYS A 151 -2.93 -5.39 12.60
N VAL A 152 -2.21 -6.38 13.14
CA VAL A 152 -2.56 -7.81 13.01
C VAL A 152 -3.92 -8.14 13.65
N HIS A 153 -4.29 -7.46 14.74
CA HIS A 153 -5.61 -7.61 15.33
C HIS A 153 -6.74 -7.14 14.39
N MET A 154 -6.49 -6.10 13.59
CA MET A 154 -7.47 -5.57 12.61
C MET A 154 -7.44 -6.31 11.27
N GLU A 155 -6.27 -6.81 10.87
CA GLU A 155 -6.05 -7.58 9.65
C GLU A 155 -5.00 -8.69 9.92
N PRO A 156 -5.43 -9.95 10.14
CA PRO A 156 -4.53 -11.05 10.46
C PRO A 156 -3.39 -11.26 9.45
N GLU A 157 -3.64 -10.98 8.16
CA GLU A 157 -2.66 -11.12 7.08
C GLU A 157 -1.80 -9.86 6.89
N TYR A 158 -1.84 -8.89 7.82
CA TYR A 158 -1.24 -7.55 7.66
C TYR A 158 0.19 -7.58 7.12
N HIS A 159 1.07 -8.39 7.69
CA HIS A 159 2.48 -8.45 7.26
C HIS A 159 2.64 -8.99 5.84
N GLN A 160 1.83 -9.97 5.47
CA GLN A 160 1.84 -10.52 4.12
C GLN A 160 1.29 -9.51 3.11
N LEU A 161 0.21 -8.81 3.47
CA LEU A 161 -0.34 -7.75 2.62
C LEU A 161 0.60 -6.56 2.50
N GLU A 162 1.35 -6.22 3.55
CA GLU A 162 2.39 -5.18 3.51
C GLU A 162 3.51 -5.58 2.54
N PHE A 163 3.96 -6.84 2.59
CA PHE A 163 4.94 -7.37 1.65
C PHE A 163 4.42 -7.40 0.22
N ASP A 164 3.20 -7.89 0.00
CA ASP A 164 2.61 -7.98 -1.33
C ASP A 164 2.34 -6.59 -1.94
N LEU A 165 2.01 -5.58 -1.11
CA LEU A 165 1.94 -4.21 -1.57
C LEU A 165 3.32 -3.70 -2.02
N ARG A 166 4.41 -4.04 -1.32
CA ARG A 166 5.77 -3.67 -1.74
C ARG A 166 6.12 -4.28 -3.09
N LEU A 167 5.70 -5.53 -3.33
CA LEU A 167 5.84 -6.17 -4.64
C LEU A 167 5.00 -5.47 -5.72
N TYR A 168 3.78 -5.05 -5.38
CA TYR A 168 2.95 -4.28 -6.30
C TYR A 168 3.57 -2.93 -6.68
N LEU A 169 4.08 -2.16 -5.72
CA LEU A 169 4.77 -0.89 -6.02
C LEU A 169 6.04 -1.10 -6.84
N LEU A 170 6.77 -2.18 -6.55
CA LEU A 170 7.92 -2.58 -7.35
C LEU A 170 7.50 -2.93 -8.79
N HIS A 171 6.38 -3.61 -8.97
CA HIS A 171 5.82 -3.85 -10.31
C HIS A 171 5.48 -2.54 -11.02
N LEU A 172 4.81 -1.59 -10.35
CA LEU A 172 4.48 -0.29 -10.93
C LEU A 172 5.73 0.47 -11.39
N ASP A 173 6.80 0.46 -10.59
CA ASP A 173 8.06 1.13 -10.92
C ASP A 173 8.80 0.48 -12.11
N HIS A 174 8.68 -0.85 -12.29
CA HIS A 174 9.41 -1.60 -13.32
C HIS A 174 8.62 -1.78 -14.63
N PHE A 175 7.31 -2.02 -14.54
CA PHE A 175 6.47 -2.47 -15.65
C PHE A 175 5.27 -1.55 -15.92
N GLY A 176 4.99 -0.60 -15.03
CA GLY A 176 3.84 0.29 -15.13
C GLY A 176 2.55 -0.32 -14.56
N GLU A 177 1.41 0.15 -15.05
CA GLU A 177 0.09 -0.21 -14.50
C GLU A 177 -0.21 -1.70 -14.62
N LEU A 178 -0.56 -2.34 -13.50
CA LEU A 178 -0.97 -3.75 -13.48
C LEU A 178 -2.46 -3.94 -13.78
N TYR A 179 -3.30 -3.00 -13.34
CA TYR A 179 -4.75 -3.05 -13.49
C TYR A 179 -5.20 -1.98 -14.49
N PRO A 180 -5.88 -2.35 -15.58
CA PRO A 180 -6.40 -1.39 -16.55
C PRO A 180 -7.35 -0.38 -15.88
N ALA A 181 -7.29 0.88 -16.30
CA ALA A 181 -8.15 1.96 -15.80
C ALA A 181 -9.66 1.68 -15.99
N ASP A 182 -10.03 0.80 -16.92
CA ASP A 182 -11.43 0.44 -17.25
C ASP A 182 -11.94 -0.82 -16.55
N SER A 183 -11.20 -1.37 -15.58
CA SER A 183 -11.61 -2.57 -14.81
C SER A 183 -12.88 -2.34 -13.95
N PHE A 184 -13.48 -1.14 -14.00
CA PHE A 184 -14.71 -0.76 -13.30
C PHE A 184 -16.00 -1.26 -13.98
N GLN A 185 -15.92 -1.93 -15.13
CA GLN A 185 -17.08 -2.49 -15.81
C GLN A 185 -16.94 -3.98 -16.07
N GLN A 186 -17.28 -4.79 -15.08
CA GLN A 186 -17.99 -6.06 -15.30
C GLN A 186 -18.47 -6.61 -13.95
N GLY A 187 -19.75 -6.40 -13.70
CA GLY A 187 -20.55 -6.90 -12.57
C GLY A 187 -22.00 -6.52 -12.80
#